data_AF-A0AAV3RPB2-F1
#
_entry.id   AF-A0AAV3RPB2-F1
#
_cell.length_a   1.000
_cell.length_b   1.000
_cell.length_c   1.000
_cell.angle_alpha   90.00
_cell.angle_beta   90.00
_cell.angle_gamma   90.00
#
_symmetry.space_group_name_H-M   'P 1'
#
loop_
_entity.id
_entity.type
_entity.pdbx_description
1 polymer ?
#
loop_
_entity_poly.entity_id
_entity_poly.type
_entity_poly.pdbx_seq_one_letter_code
_entity_poly.pdbx_strand_id
1 'polypeptide(L)'
;MLQKEVSRRLGNGPKGSDEIKGHKWFSSINWKKLEARQIQPSFCPEVAGDHCVSNFDECWTKMSLLDSPVASPTSNENPFMGFTYVKPAASFLQAN
;
A
#
# COMPACT_ATOMS: atom_id res chain seq x y z
N MET A 1 3.34 -5.23 19.71
CA MET A 1 3.87 -5.71 18.43
C MET A 1 5.29 -6.29 18.52
N LEU A 2 6.11 -5.89 19.50
CA LEU A 2 7.51 -6.34 19.62
C LEU A 2 7.68 -7.67 20.39
N GLN A 3 6.63 -8.48 20.52
CA GLN A 3 6.75 -9.77 21.18
C GLN A 3 7.54 -10.72 20.28
N LYS A 4 8.60 -11.32 20.84
CA LYS A 4 9.54 -12.19 20.11
C LYS A 4 8.84 -13.45 19.63
N GLU A 5 8.14 -14.13 20.54
CA GLU A 5 7.33 -15.30 20.20
C GLU A 5 6.13 -14.91 19.34
N VAL A 6 6.07 -15.46 18.13
CA VAL A 6 5.05 -15.10 17.12
C VAL A 6 3.65 -15.41 17.62
N SER A 7 3.44 -16.58 18.23
CA SER A 7 2.14 -17.02 18.78
C SER A 7 1.58 -16.11 19.87
N ARG A 8 2.43 -15.30 20.50
CA ARG A 8 2.04 -14.34 21.56
C ARG A 8 2.02 -12.90 21.07
N ARG A 9 2.34 -12.67 19.80
CA ARG A 9 2.31 -11.34 19.20
C ARG A 9 0.87 -10.92 18.98
N LEU A 10 0.53 -9.71 19.44
CA LEU A 10 -0.79 -9.12 19.22
C LEU A 10 -1.18 -9.20 17.74
N GLY A 11 -2.36 -9.75 17.45
CA GLY A 11 -2.85 -9.95 16.10
C GLY A 11 -2.42 -11.26 15.43
N ASN A 12 -1.68 -12.13 16.11
CA ASN A 12 -1.35 -13.47 15.65
C ASN A 12 -2.34 -14.55 16.16
N GLY A 13 -3.26 -14.20 17.06
CA GLY A 13 -4.29 -15.12 17.53
C GLY A 13 -5.41 -15.37 16.51
N PRO A 14 -6.36 -16.25 16.82
CA PRO A 14 -7.46 -16.63 15.90
C PRO A 14 -8.35 -15.46 15.45
N LYS A 15 -8.40 -14.38 16.23
CA LYS A 15 -9.15 -13.15 15.90
C LYS A 15 -8.35 -12.16 15.05
N GLY A 16 -7.06 -12.43 14.82
CA GLY A 16 -6.20 -11.66 13.93
C GLY A 16 -6.26 -10.15 14.19
N SER A 17 -6.56 -9.37 13.16
CA SER A 17 -6.58 -7.90 13.23
C SER A 17 -7.60 -7.34 14.23
N ASP A 18 -8.65 -8.09 14.60
CA ASP A 18 -9.65 -7.60 15.55
C ASP A 18 -9.08 -7.46 16.97
N GLU A 19 -8.06 -8.25 17.32
CA GLU A 19 -7.31 -8.07 18.57
C GLU A 19 -6.56 -6.74 18.60
N ILE A 20 -6.01 -6.32 17.47
CA ILE A 20 -5.34 -5.03 17.32
C ILE A 20 -6.38 -3.91 17.43
N LYS A 21 -7.49 -4.03 16.70
CA LYS A 21 -8.57 -3.04 16.69
C LYS A 21 -9.21 -2.81 18.05
N GLY A 22 -9.32 -3.86 18.86
CA GLY A 22 -9.87 -3.81 20.22
C GLY A 22 -8.87 -3.41 21.31
N HIS A 23 -7.58 -3.25 20.99
CA HIS A 23 -6.57 -2.90 22.00
C HIS A 23 -6.77 -1.46 22.50
N LYS A 24 -6.61 -1.24 23.82
CA LYS A 24 -6.88 0.05 24.50
C LYS A 24 -6.23 1.27 23.86
N TRP A 25 -5.05 1.11 23.25
CA TRP A 25 -4.35 2.18 22.54
C TRP A 25 -5.20 2.75 21.39
N PHE A 26 -5.96 1.90 20.69
CA PHE A 26 -6.79 2.30 19.54
C PHE A 26 -8.25 2.60 19.93
N SER A 27 -8.57 2.70 21.21
CA SER A 27 -9.96 2.82 21.70
C SER A 27 -10.70 4.07 21.17
N SER A 28 -9.98 5.12 20.81
CA SER A 28 -10.55 6.34 20.22
C SER A 28 -10.87 6.22 18.72
N ILE A 29 -10.40 5.17 18.05
CA ILE A 29 -10.53 5.03 16.61
C ILE A 29 -11.86 4.39 16.26
N ASN A 30 -12.71 5.13 15.52
CA ASN A 30 -13.82 4.52 14.81
C ASN A 30 -13.32 3.89 13.50
N TRP A 31 -13.11 2.58 13.51
CA TRP A 31 -12.56 1.84 12.37
C TRP A 31 -13.39 1.95 11.08
N LYS A 32 -14.73 2.00 11.18
CA LYS A 32 -15.61 2.18 10.01
C LYS A 32 -15.43 3.56 9.37
N LYS A 33 -15.34 4.61 10.19
CA LYS A 33 -15.07 5.97 9.70
C LYS A 33 -13.67 6.12 9.12
N LEU A 34 -12.68 5.46 9.73
CA LEU A 34 -11.30 5.46 9.24
C LEU A 34 -11.23 4.83 7.84
N GLU A 35 -11.81 3.65 7.66
CA GLU A 35 -11.84 2.94 6.37
C GLU A 35 -12.60 3.73 5.30
N ALA A 36 -13.70 4.37 5.66
CA ALA A 36 -14.46 5.26 4.78
C ALA A 36 -13.79 6.61 4.51
N ARG A 37 -12.56 6.84 5.01
CA ARG A 37 -11.80 8.10 4.89
C ARG A 37 -12.53 9.33 5.45
N GLN A 38 -13.32 9.13 6.50
CA GLN A 38 -14.14 10.17 7.15
C GLN A 38 -13.47 10.78 8.40
N ILE A 39 -12.30 10.25 8.79
CA ILE A 39 -11.49 10.83 9.87
C ILE A 39 -10.46 11.75 9.24
N GLN A 40 -10.46 13.03 9.64
CA GLN A 40 -9.44 13.98 9.20
C GLN A 40 -8.07 13.55 9.75
N PRO A 41 -7.03 13.40 8.92
CA PRO A 41 -5.69 13.09 9.39
C PRO A 41 -5.15 14.26 10.22
N SER A 42 -4.34 13.95 11.23
CA SER A 42 -3.70 14.99 12.06
C SER A 42 -2.64 15.80 11.30
N PHE A 43 -2.21 15.32 10.14
CA PHE A 43 -1.27 15.97 9.25
C PHE A 43 -1.77 15.86 7.82
N CYS A 44 -1.82 16.99 7.12
CA CYS A 44 -2.12 17.08 5.70
C CYS A 44 -0.89 17.66 5.00
N PRO A 45 -0.17 16.91 4.16
CA PRO A 45 1.00 17.42 3.46
C PRO A 45 0.60 18.49 2.44
N GLU A 46 1.48 19.47 2.24
CA GLU A 46 1.30 20.47 1.20
C GLU A 46 1.54 19.85 -0.18
N VAL A 47 0.59 20.08 -1.10
CA VAL A 47 0.63 19.58 -2.48
C VAL A 47 0.17 20.71 -3.40
N ALA A 48 1.08 21.21 -4.25
CA ALA A 48 0.84 22.37 -5.11
C ALA A 48 0.09 22.06 -6.43
N GLY A 49 -0.49 20.86 -6.56
CA GLY A 49 -1.24 20.40 -7.74
C GLY A 49 -0.88 18.97 -8.18
N ASP A 50 -1.46 18.54 -9.29
CA ASP A 50 -1.42 17.14 -9.77
C ASP A 50 -0.01 16.63 -10.10
N HIS A 51 0.92 17.52 -10.43
CA HIS A 51 2.31 17.20 -10.77
C HIS A 51 3.30 17.57 -9.66
N CYS A 52 2.81 17.82 -8.45
CA CYS A 52 3.66 18.21 -7.33
C CYS A 52 4.57 17.05 -6.91
N VAL A 53 5.88 17.30 -6.89
CA VAL A 53 6.91 16.33 -6.47
C VAL A 53 7.66 16.76 -5.20
N SER A 54 7.18 17.77 -4.48
CA SER A 54 7.88 18.37 -3.32
C SER A 54 8.05 17.42 -2.13
N ASN A 55 7.23 16.37 -2.04
CA ASN A 55 7.30 15.36 -0.99
C ASN A 55 8.16 14.14 -1.38
N PHE A 56 8.89 14.21 -2.50
CA PHE A 56 9.90 13.24 -2.91
C PHE A 56 11.29 13.84 -2.74
N ASP A 57 12.30 13.00 -2.53
CA ASP A 57 13.68 13.47 -2.46
C ASP A 57 14.14 13.99 -3.83
N GLU A 58 14.75 15.18 -3.83
CA GLU A 58 15.18 15.88 -5.03
C GLU A 58 16.21 15.11 -5.85
N CYS A 59 16.98 14.21 -5.23
CA CYS A 59 17.93 13.39 -5.97
C CYS A 59 17.24 12.55 -7.04
N TRP A 60 15.97 12.15 -6.84
CA TRP A 60 15.18 11.39 -7.82
C TRP A 60 14.40 12.30 -8.77
N THR A 61 13.80 13.38 -8.27
CA THR A 61 12.97 14.26 -9.11
C THR A 61 13.79 15.08 -10.10
N LYS A 62 15.10 15.23 -9.85
CA LYS A 62 16.07 15.87 -10.76
C LYS A 62 16.80 14.87 -11.67
N MET A 63 16.61 13.56 -11.48
CA MET A 63 17.19 12.57 -12.39
C MET A 63 16.54 12.65 -13.77
N SER A 64 17.33 12.33 -14.80
CA SER A 64 16.83 12.22 -16.16
C SER A 64 15.84 11.05 -16.27
N LEU A 65 14.69 11.29 -16.90
CA LEU A 65 13.64 10.29 -17.13
C LEU A 65 14.01 9.41 -18.34
N LEU A 66 15.08 8.62 -18.20
CA LEU A 66 15.59 7.74 -19.24
C LEU A 66 15.56 6.29 -18.77
N ASP A 67 15.03 5.42 -19.62
CA ASP A 67 15.15 3.98 -19.43
C ASP A 67 16.60 3.57 -19.66
N SER A 68 17.18 2.83 -18.71
CA SER A 68 18.52 2.30 -18.85
C SER A 68 18.52 1.15 -19.87
N PRO A 69 19.50 1.11 -20.80
CA PRO A 69 19.61 0.01 -21.74
C PRO A 69 20.02 -1.27 -21.00
N VAL A 70 19.35 -2.38 -21.31
CA VAL A 70 19.68 -3.71 -20.81
C VAL A 70 19.47 -4.76 -21.90
N ALA A 71 20.28 -5.81 -21.91
CA ALA A 71 20.10 -6.93 -22.82
C ALA A 71 18.83 -7.72 -22.49
N SER A 72 18.13 -8.18 -23.53
CA SER A 72 17.00 -9.10 -23.36
C SER A 72 17.47 -10.43 -22.74
N PRO A 73 16.64 -11.09 -21.90
CA PRO A 73 16.94 -12.43 -21.40
C PRO A 73 17.19 -13.43 -22.54
N THR A 74 18.15 -14.33 -22.35
CA THR A 74 18.58 -15.33 -23.35
C THR A 74 17.85 -16.68 -23.24
N SER A 75 16.90 -16.80 -22.32
CA SER A 75 16.14 -18.04 -22.12
C SER A 75 15.21 -18.32 -23.31
N ASN A 76 15.03 -19.60 -23.64
CA ASN A 76 14.06 -20.05 -24.64
C ASN A 76 12.61 -19.99 -24.13
N GLU A 77 12.42 -19.86 -22.81
CA GLU A 77 11.13 -19.66 -22.17
C GLU A 77 10.96 -18.19 -21.82
N ASN A 78 9.76 -17.64 -22.04
CA ASN A 78 9.43 -16.28 -21.63
C ASN A 78 9.23 -16.25 -20.09
N PRO A 79 10.13 -15.63 -19.30
CA PRO A 79 9.99 -15.58 -17.84
C PRO A 79 8.86 -14.65 -17.39
N PHE A 80 8.26 -13.87 -18.29
CA PHE A 80 7.22 -12.88 -18.01
C PHE A 80 5.82 -13.35 -18.38
N MET A 81 5.62 -14.65 -18.63
CA MET A 81 4.29 -15.21 -18.84
C MET A 81 3.39 -14.93 -17.63
N GLY A 82 2.22 -14.34 -17.87
CA GLY A 82 1.28 -13.95 -16.79
C GLY A 82 1.61 -12.63 -16.09
N PHE A 83 2.62 -11.87 -16.53
CA PHE A 83 2.97 -10.57 -15.95
C PHE A 83 1.91 -9.49 -16.24
N THR A 84 1.35 -9.48 -17.45
CA THR A 84 0.40 -8.44 -17.87
C THR A 84 -0.92 -8.57 -17.11
N TYR A 85 -1.27 -7.50 -16.39
CA TYR A 85 -2.55 -7.35 -15.70
C TYR A 85 -3.21 -6.03 -16.09
N VAL A 86 -4.51 -6.09 -16.40
CA VAL A 86 -5.37 -4.91 -16.56
C VAL A 86 -6.46 -5.01 -15.51
N LYS A 87 -6.57 -4.00 -14.64
CA LYS A 87 -7.63 -3.94 -13.64
C LYS A 87 -8.99 -4.02 -14.35
N PRO A 88 -9.84 -5.03 -14.05
CA PRO A 88 -11.17 -5.10 -14.62
C PRO A 88 -11.98 -3.83 -14.29
N ALA A 89 -12.86 -3.42 -15.20
CA ALA A 89 -13.75 -2.29 -14.96
C ALA A 89 -14.60 -2.52 -13.69
N ALA A 90 -14.90 -1.45 -12.96
CA ALA A 90 -15.60 -1.54 -11.68
C ALA A 90 -16.97 -2.25 -11.75
N SER A 91 -17.62 -2.26 -12.92
CA SER A 91 -18.86 -3.00 -13.18
C SER A 91 -18.72 -4.51 -12.99
N PHE A 92 -17.52 -5.08 -13.17
CA PHE A 92 -17.26 -6.51 -12.96
C PHE A 92 -17.18 -6.91 -11.49
N LEU A 93 -17.05 -5.95 -10.56
CA LEU A 93 -16.98 -6.21 -9.13
C LEU A 93 -18.36 -6.19 -8.44
N GLN A 94 -19.44 -5.92 -9.18
CA GLN A 94 -20.82 -5.93 -8.68
C GLN A 94 -21.58 -7.22 -9.00
N ALA A 95 -20.99 -8.12 -9.78
CA ALA A 95 -21.53 -9.45 -10.03
C ALA A 95 -20.89 -10.45 -9.06
N ASN A 96 -21.37 -10.46 -7.81
CA ASN A 96 -21.51 -11.58 -6.88
C ASN A 96 -21.88 -11.09 -5.48
#